data_AF-A0A8J9XDI1-F1
#
_entry.id   AF-A0A8J9XDI1-F1
#
_cell.length_a   1.000
_cell.length_b   1.000
_cell.length_c   1.000
_cell.angle_alpha   90.00
_cell.angle_beta   90.00
_cell.angle_gamma   90.00
#
_symmetry.space_group_name_H-M   'P 1'
#
loop_
_entity.id
_entity.type
_entity.pdbx_description
1 polymer ?
#
loop_
_entity_poly.entity_id
_entity_poly.type
_entity_poly.pdbx_seq_one_letter_code
_entity_poly.pdbx_strand_id
1 'polypeptide(L)'
;MTNEFKLDEFAGALRSHVSLNATESSLKGRQTSSKQVHASNEVKNFIPMSQQAVSRENHDSKKAATTADDLASTYDRWSLLDDSKIDYGYLAKTGGVAPPQASHSKSSFYLTTAINYTNGPAHMGHAYEAATSDVIVRYQRLLGTHPVYFVTGADEHGQKIAQTAADAGKVPIDICDQYVTGFQVLNQRILIANDDYVRTTSARHKQLAQTLWQRCADAGDIYLDTYSGWYNVREETFVTDMEAQQLDYKDPTSGLPLKQVEEESYFFKMSKYHAQLVAHIESNPEFIQPDAHRNQILARLHTDELRDLSISRTTFSWGIPVPQNFKNNHVMYVWVDALSNYLTGIDYFGHQGTLLKSFWPASVHIIGKDILWFHTVIWPCLLLSAGIPLAHQVFAHGFVNDREGKKMSKSLGNVVDPHDMLDKFDVDTFR
;
A
#
# COMPACT_ATOMS: atom_id res chain seq x y z
N MET A 1 -8.45 26.08 -42.48
CA MET A 1 -9.67 25.83 -41.67
C MET A 1 -9.22 25.20 -40.38
N THR A 2 -8.97 26.05 -39.40
CA THR A 2 -8.53 25.73 -38.04
C THR A 2 -9.77 25.59 -37.16
N ASN A 3 -9.96 24.42 -36.55
CA ASN A 3 -11.00 24.22 -35.53
C ASN A 3 -10.30 24.12 -34.17
N GLU A 4 -10.22 25.26 -33.48
CA GLU A 4 -9.94 25.33 -32.06
C GLU A 4 -11.20 24.89 -31.29
N PHE A 5 -11.09 23.80 -30.53
CA PHE A 5 -12.08 23.43 -29.52
C PHE A 5 -11.88 24.33 -28.28
N LYS A 6 -12.88 25.15 -27.97
CA LYS A 6 -12.88 26.06 -26.82
C LYS A 6 -13.04 25.29 -25.51
N LEU A 7 -12.06 25.45 -24.62
CA LEU A 7 -11.96 24.81 -23.31
C LEU A 7 -12.58 25.63 -22.16
N ASP A 8 -13.33 26.69 -22.47
CA ASP A 8 -13.80 27.66 -21.46
C ASP A 8 -15.21 27.39 -20.91
N GLU A 9 -15.96 26.42 -21.43
CA GLU A 9 -17.32 26.11 -20.92
C GLU A 9 -17.37 25.11 -19.76
N PHE A 10 -16.24 24.49 -19.37
CA PHE A 10 -16.20 23.54 -18.24
C PHE A 10 -15.67 24.15 -16.92
N ALA A 11 -15.03 25.32 -16.97
CA ALA A 11 -14.43 25.97 -15.79
C ALA A 11 -15.42 26.81 -14.95
N GLY A 12 -16.64 27.05 -15.43
CA GLY A 12 -17.65 27.88 -14.77
C GLY A 12 -18.50 27.19 -13.71
N ALA A 13 -18.63 25.86 -13.76
CA ALA A 13 -19.56 25.10 -12.92
C ALA A 13 -18.99 24.63 -11.57
N LEU A 14 -17.68 24.79 -11.33
CA LEU A 14 -16.98 24.31 -10.12
C LEU A 14 -16.65 25.42 -9.10
N ARG A 15 -17.04 26.68 -9.35
CA ARG A 15 -16.78 27.82 -8.43
C ARG A 15 -17.99 28.31 -7.62
N SER A 16 -19.14 27.64 -7.67
CA SER A 16 -20.36 28.11 -6.99
C SER A 16 -20.82 27.28 -5.78
N HIS A 17 -20.00 26.37 -5.22
CA HIS A 17 -20.37 25.56 -4.05
C HIS A 17 -19.41 25.66 -2.85
N VAL A 18 -18.55 26.69 -2.81
CA VAL A 18 -17.76 27.01 -1.61
C VAL A 18 -18.07 28.44 -1.18
N SER A 19 -19.23 28.61 -0.54
CA SER A 19 -19.50 29.68 0.42
C SER A 19 -20.82 29.37 1.11
N LEU A 20 -20.93 29.74 2.40
CA LEU A 20 -22.06 29.52 3.32
C LEU A 20 -22.01 28.18 4.08
N ASN A 21 -21.28 28.17 5.21
CA ASN A 21 -21.95 28.29 6.52
C ASN A 21 -20.93 28.21 7.66
N ALA A 22 -20.60 29.37 8.20
CA ALA A 22 -20.07 29.53 9.55
C ALA A 22 -20.95 30.56 10.26
N THR A 23 -21.78 30.13 11.22
CA THR A 23 -22.16 30.89 12.43
C THR A 23 -22.92 29.98 13.39
N GLU A 24 -22.48 30.02 14.65
CA GLU A 24 -23.07 29.41 15.84
C GLU A 24 -24.44 30.02 16.21
N SER A 25 -25.34 29.23 16.82
CA SER A 25 -26.03 29.61 18.08
C SER A 25 -26.93 28.50 18.67
N SER A 26 -26.57 28.08 19.89
CA SER A 26 -27.37 27.66 21.05
C SER A 26 -28.84 27.16 20.97
N LEU A 27 -29.05 25.97 21.56
CA LEU A 27 -30.04 25.58 22.59
C LEU A 27 -31.48 26.14 22.53
N LYS A 28 -32.48 25.25 22.34
CA LYS A 28 -33.58 24.93 23.29
C LYS A 28 -34.61 23.93 22.71
N GLY A 29 -34.98 22.94 23.52
CA GLY A 29 -36.40 22.63 23.78
C GLY A 29 -37.13 21.58 22.92
N ARG A 30 -37.32 20.40 23.53
CA ARG A 30 -38.38 19.39 23.30
C ARG A 30 -39.71 19.94 22.73
N GLN A 31 -40.34 19.21 21.79
CA GLN A 31 -41.55 18.42 22.04
C GLN A 31 -42.05 17.63 20.81
N THR A 32 -42.71 16.53 21.14
CA THR A 32 -43.38 15.51 20.34
C THR A 32 -44.55 16.01 19.48
N SER A 33 -44.78 15.42 18.30
CA SER A 33 -46.08 14.77 18.01
C SER A 33 -46.04 13.96 16.71
N SER A 34 -46.64 12.78 16.81
CA SER A 34 -47.03 11.89 15.74
C SER A 34 -48.20 12.46 14.93
N LYS A 35 -48.24 12.16 13.62
CA LYS A 35 -49.49 12.05 12.86
C LYS A 35 -49.28 11.20 11.61
N GLN A 36 -49.88 10.00 11.63
CA GLN A 36 -50.23 9.21 10.48
C GLN A 36 -51.28 9.97 9.65
N VAL A 37 -51.19 9.90 8.31
CA VAL A 37 -52.33 10.12 7.41
C VAL A 37 -52.34 9.02 6.35
N HIS A 38 -53.53 8.51 6.12
CA HIS A 38 -53.89 7.37 5.29
C HIS A 38 -53.74 7.58 3.77
N ALA A 39 -53.64 6.40 3.13
CA ALA A 39 -53.78 6.05 1.73
C ALA A 39 -54.85 6.81 0.93
N SER A 40 -54.55 7.00 -0.36
CA SER A 40 -55.55 6.98 -1.42
C SER A 40 -55.01 6.21 -2.62
N ASN A 41 -55.80 5.23 -3.06
CA ASN A 41 -55.62 4.41 -4.25
C ASN A 41 -56.02 5.22 -5.49
N GLU A 42 -55.19 5.21 -6.53
CA GLU A 42 -55.69 5.36 -7.90
C GLU A 42 -55.04 4.31 -8.82
N VAL A 43 -55.91 3.43 -9.31
CA VAL A 43 -55.68 2.43 -10.33
C VAL A 43 -55.74 3.10 -11.69
N LYS A 44 -54.71 2.95 -12.52
CA LYS A 44 -54.80 3.19 -13.97
C LYS A 44 -54.36 1.96 -14.74
N ASN A 45 -55.35 1.39 -15.43
CA ASN A 45 -55.27 0.28 -16.36
C ASN A 45 -54.31 0.58 -17.52
N PHE A 46 -53.47 -0.40 -17.88
CA PHE A 46 -52.91 -0.50 -19.23
C PHE A 46 -53.02 -1.94 -19.74
N ILE A 47 -53.46 -2.02 -21.00
CA ILE A 47 -53.90 -3.18 -21.78
C ILE A 47 -52.66 -3.94 -22.33
N PRO A 48 -52.66 -5.30 -22.40
CA PRO A 48 -51.57 -6.04 -23.01
C PRO A 48 -51.75 -6.14 -24.53
N MET A 49 -50.70 -5.84 -25.30
CA MET A 49 -50.64 -6.19 -26.73
C MET A 49 -49.62 -7.29 -26.99
N SER A 50 -50.05 -8.14 -27.92
CA SER A 50 -49.59 -9.47 -28.28
C SER A 50 -48.30 -9.54 -29.09
N GLN A 51 -47.67 -10.70 -28.97
CA GLN A 51 -46.70 -11.33 -29.86
C GLN A 51 -46.79 -10.92 -31.33
N GLN A 52 -45.66 -10.51 -31.91
CA GLN A 52 -45.33 -10.79 -33.31
C GLN A 52 -43.86 -11.20 -33.41
N ALA A 53 -43.68 -12.45 -33.85
CA ALA A 53 -42.41 -13.03 -34.25
C ALA A 53 -41.94 -12.39 -35.55
N VAL A 54 -40.65 -12.01 -35.61
CA VAL A 54 -39.94 -11.77 -36.87
C VAL A 54 -38.68 -12.60 -36.86
N SER A 55 -38.69 -13.63 -37.69
CA SER A 55 -37.55 -14.47 -38.06
C SER A 55 -36.47 -13.66 -38.80
N ARG A 56 -35.19 -13.88 -38.49
CA ARG A 56 -34.10 -13.90 -39.47
C ARG A 56 -32.81 -14.53 -38.91
N GLU A 57 -32.55 -15.71 -39.47
CA GLU A 57 -31.28 -16.24 -39.98
C GLU A 57 -30.01 -16.23 -39.13
N ASN A 58 -29.52 -17.47 -38.94
CA ASN A 58 -28.22 -17.85 -38.43
C ASN A 58 -27.08 -17.16 -39.19
N HIS A 59 -26.25 -16.42 -38.47
CA HIS A 59 -24.84 -16.31 -38.80
C HIS A 59 -24.01 -16.79 -37.62
N ASP A 60 -23.46 -17.98 -37.83
CA ASP A 60 -22.51 -18.67 -36.99
C ASP A 60 -21.18 -17.88 -37.01
N SER A 61 -20.89 -17.15 -35.94
CA SER A 61 -19.56 -16.58 -35.69
C SER A 61 -19.18 -16.88 -34.25
N LYS A 62 -18.22 -17.82 -34.10
CA LYS A 62 -17.58 -18.20 -32.84
C LYS A 62 -17.13 -16.97 -32.06
N LYS A 63 -17.91 -16.57 -31.05
CA LYS A 63 -17.42 -15.75 -29.93
C LYS A 63 -16.79 -16.71 -28.92
N ALA A 64 -15.47 -16.82 -28.97
CA ALA A 64 -14.70 -17.25 -27.80
C ALA A 64 -14.25 -15.97 -27.09
N ALA A 65 -15.14 -15.42 -26.27
CA ALA A 65 -14.80 -14.42 -25.28
C ALA A 65 -15.47 -14.90 -23.99
N THR A 66 -14.67 -15.47 -23.09
CA THR A 66 -15.08 -15.78 -21.72
C THR A 66 -15.48 -14.47 -21.07
N THR A 67 -16.77 -14.29 -20.83
CA THR A 67 -17.33 -13.16 -20.08
C THR A 67 -17.08 -13.37 -18.58
N ALA A 68 -17.04 -12.28 -17.81
CA ALA A 68 -16.88 -12.30 -16.35
C ALA A 68 -17.87 -13.24 -15.62
N ASP A 69 -19.01 -13.56 -16.24
CA ASP A 69 -19.99 -14.53 -15.74
C ASP A 69 -19.49 -15.98 -15.67
N ASP A 70 -18.48 -16.38 -16.45
CA ASP A 70 -17.92 -17.76 -16.39
C ASP A 70 -16.99 -17.99 -15.19
N LEU A 71 -16.60 -16.93 -14.46
CA LEU A 71 -15.80 -17.03 -13.23
C LEU A 71 -16.64 -17.31 -11.97
N ALA A 72 -17.97 -17.41 -12.10
CA ALA A 72 -18.89 -17.57 -10.97
C ALA A 72 -19.01 -19.02 -10.45
N SER A 73 -18.29 -20.01 -11.01
CA SER A 73 -18.27 -21.38 -10.45
C SER A 73 -16.96 -21.69 -9.73
N THR A 74 -17.06 -21.82 -8.40
CA THR A 74 -16.01 -22.27 -7.46
C THR A 74 -14.72 -21.44 -7.48
N TYR A 75 -14.84 -20.16 -7.13
CA TYR A 75 -13.70 -19.34 -6.77
C TYR A 75 -13.06 -19.85 -5.46
N ASP A 76 -11.77 -20.21 -5.51
CA ASP A 76 -10.94 -20.49 -4.33
C ASP A 76 -9.97 -19.34 -4.10
N ARG A 77 -10.06 -18.73 -2.90
CA ARG A 77 -9.18 -17.62 -2.50
C ARG A 77 -7.72 -18.04 -2.31
N TRP A 78 -7.41 -19.33 -2.36
CA TRP A 78 -6.08 -19.89 -2.14
C TRP A 78 -5.48 -20.54 -3.40
N SER A 79 -6.09 -20.35 -4.55
CA SER A 79 -5.59 -20.86 -5.84
C SER A 79 -5.48 -19.73 -6.85
N LEU A 80 -4.28 -19.51 -7.40
CA LEU A 80 -4.06 -18.52 -8.46
C LEU A 80 -4.96 -18.81 -9.65
N LEU A 81 -5.56 -17.75 -10.17
CA LEU A 81 -6.25 -17.78 -11.44
C LEU A 81 -5.22 -17.96 -12.57
N ASP A 82 -5.67 -18.54 -13.68
CA ASP A 82 -4.84 -18.66 -14.88
C ASP A 82 -4.66 -17.27 -15.53
N ASP A 83 -3.55 -16.61 -15.22
CA ASP A 83 -3.21 -15.26 -15.72
C ASP A 83 -3.33 -15.12 -17.24
N SER A 84 -3.10 -16.20 -18.00
CA SER A 84 -3.22 -16.16 -19.46
C SER A 84 -4.64 -15.92 -19.95
N LYS A 85 -5.64 -16.17 -19.09
CA LYS A 85 -7.06 -16.00 -19.35
C LYS A 85 -7.63 -14.70 -18.80
N ILE A 86 -6.87 -13.96 -17.98
CA ILE A 86 -7.32 -12.69 -17.43
C ILE A 86 -7.09 -11.58 -18.46
N ASP A 87 -8.16 -10.92 -18.87
CA ASP A 87 -8.04 -9.69 -19.64
C ASP A 87 -7.79 -8.51 -18.71
N TYR A 88 -6.52 -8.26 -18.41
CA TYR A 88 -6.10 -7.04 -17.71
C TYR A 88 -6.30 -5.76 -18.55
N GLY A 89 -6.88 -5.86 -19.76
CA GLY A 89 -7.07 -4.76 -20.70
C GLY A 89 -5.88 -4.54 -21.63
N TYR A 90 -6.14 -3.85 -22.75
CA TYR A 90 -5.19 -3.60 -23.84
C TYR A 90 -3.82 -3.03 -23.38
N LEU A 91 -3.82 -2.18 -22.35
CA LEU A 91 -2.61 -1.54 -21.82
C LEU A 91 -1.73 -2.46 -20.96
N ALA A 92 -2.31 -3.50 -20.34
CA ALA A 92 -1.59 -4.39 -19.44
C ALA A 92 -0.75 -5.45 -20.20
N LYS A 93 -1.23 -5.92 -21.36
CA LYS A 93 -0.49 -6.88 -22.20
C LYS A 93 0.72 -6.27 -22.91
N THR A 94 0.77 -4.94 -23.03
CA THR A 94 1.78 -4.24 -23.83
C THR A 94 2.76 -3.43 -23.00
N GLY A 95 2.64 -3.44 -21.66
CA GLY A 95 3.46 -2.62 -20.76
C GLY A 95 3.32 -1.10 -20.98
N GLY A 96 2.30 -0.68 -21.72
CA GLY A 96 2.32 0.60 -22.44
C GLY A 96 3.44 0.57 -23.48
N VAL A 97 3.09 0.49 -24.76
CA VAL A 97 4.10 0.59 -25.83
C VAL A 97 4.83 1.91 -25.63
N ALA A 98 6.12 1.86 -25.28
CA ALA A 98 6.96 3.05 -25.31
C ALA A 98 6.79 3.69 -26.70
N PRO A 99 6.50 5.00 -26.81
CA PRO A 99 6.32 5.61 -28.11
C PRO A 99 7.55 5.28 -28.98
N PRO A 100 7.39 5.02 -30.29
CA PRO A 100 8.45 4.47 -31.16
C PRO A 100 9.73 5.31 -31.25
N GLN A 101 9.75 6.49 -30.62
CA GLN A 101 10.90 7.36 -30.45
C GLN A 101 10.82 8.06 -29.09
N ALA A 102 10.87 7.32 -27.98
CA ALA A 102 11.27 7.93 -26.72
C ALA A 102 12.76 8.27 -26.83
N SER A 103 13.05 9.51 -27.20
CA SER A 103 14.37 10.11 -27.00
C SER A 103 14.83 9.79 -25.58
N HIS A 104 16.13 9.51 -25.40
CA HIS A 104 16.79 9.27 -24.10
C HIS A 104 16.70 10.45 -23.10
N SER A 105 15.73 11.35 -23.27
CA SER A 105 15.52 12.59 -22.53
C SER A 105 14.23 12.61 -21.70
N LYS A 106 13.44 11.53 -21.64
CA LYS A 106 12.17 11.49 -20.87
C LYS A 106 12.31 10.67 -19.59
N SER A 107 11.91 11.25 -18.47
CA SER A 107 11.87 10.62 -17.15
C SER A 107 10.87 9.45 -17.12
N SER A 108 11.27 8.31 -16.58
CA SER A 108 10.39 7.15 -16.34
C SER A 108 9.35 7.44 -15.24
N PHE A 109 8.22 6.73 -15.25
CA PHE A 109 7.25 6.75 -14.15
C PHE A 109 7.31 5.43 -13.37
N TYR A 110 7.66 5.51 -12.09
CA TYR A 110 7.74 4.35 -11.20
C TYR A 110 6.81 4.54 -10.01
N LEU A 111 5.80 3.67 -9.90
CA LEU A 111 4.86 3.65 -8.78
C LEU A 111 5.05 2.37 -7.97
N THR A 112 4.98 2.50 -6.65
CA THR A 112 4.90 1.33 -5.76
C THR A 112 3.72 1.45 -4.82
N THR A 113 3.15 0.31 -4.42
CA THR A 113 2.29 0.21 -3.22
C THR A 113 3.16 -0.13 -2.01
N ALA A 114 2.61 -0.04 -0.80
CA ALA A 114 3.16 -0.81 0.31
C ALA A 114 3.08 -2.32 0.01
N ILE A 115 3.95 -3.09 0.64
CA ILE A 115 3.92 -4.56 0.54
C ILE A 115 3.07 -5.14 1.68
N ASN A 116 2.25 -6.15 1.36
CA ASN A 116 1.24 -6.67 2.27
C ASN A 116 1.85 -7.61 3.33
N TYR A 117 1.51 -7.41 4.61
CA TYR A 117 2.02 -8.26 5.68
C TYR A 117 1.35 -9.64 5.71
N THR A 118 2.12 -10.73 5.63
CA THR A 118 1.59 -12.09 5.44
C THR A 118 1.23 -12.80 6.74
N ASN A 119 0.46 -12.14 7.61
CA ASN A 119 -0.07 -12.75 8.84
C ASN A 119 -1.59 -12.98 8.82
N GLY A 120 -2.25 -12.67 7.70
CA GLY A 120 -3.68 -12.82 7.58
C GLY A 120 -4.21 -12.60 6.15
N PRO A 121 -5.49 -12.92 5.92
CA PRO A 121 -6.15 -12.67 4.64
C PRO A 121 -6.22 -11.17 4.31
N ALA A 122 -6.27 -10.89 3.00
CA ALA A 122 -6.53 -9.56 2.46
C ALA A 122 -7.88 -8.99 2.92
N HIS A 123 -8.03 -7.67 2.83
CA HIS A 123 -9.18 -6.92 3.32
C HIS A 123 -9.36 -5.64 2.48
N MET A 124 -10.46 -4.92 2.67
CA MET A 124 -10.80 -3.76 1.84
C MET A 124 -9.71 -2.68 1.75
N GLY A 125 -8.93 -2.46 2.82
CA GLY A 125 -7.78 -1.55 2.77
C GLY A 125 -6.72 -1.94 1.71
N HIS A 126 -6.42 -3.24 1.57
CA HIS A 126 -5.49 -3.74 0.56
C HIS A 126 -6.06 -3.57 -0.85
N ALA A 127 -7.36 -3.88 -1.03
CA ALA A 127 -8.05 -3.69 -2.30
C ALA A 127 -8.07 -2.21 -2.72
N TYR A 128 -8.31 -1.30 -1.77
CA TYR A 128 -8.32 0.15 -2.01
C TYR A 128 -6.96 0.67 -2.46
N GLU A 129 -5.87 0.33 -1.75
CA GLU A 129 -4.51 0.76 -2.12
C GLU A 129 -4.13 0.22 -3.52
N ALA A 130 -4.42 -1.06 -3.77
CA ALA A 130 -4.12 -1.70 -5.05
C ALA A 130 -4.91 -1.08 -6.21
N ALA A 131 -6.23 -0.93 -6.07
CA ALA A 131 -7.10 -0.41 -7.13
C ALA A 131 -6.78 1.06 -7.47
N THR A 132 -6.60 1.91 -6.44
CA THR A 132 -6.26 3.32 -6.66
C THR A 132 -4.88 3.49 -7.31
N SER A 133 -3.90 2.68 -6.91
CA SER A 133 -2.57 2.64 -7.54
C SER A 133 -2.65 2.21 -9.00
N ASP A 134 -3.43 1.16 -9.30
CA ASP A 134 -3.61 0.64 -10.65
C ASP A 134 -4.33 1.64 -11.57
N VAL A 135 -5.28 2.44 -11.05
CA VAL A 135 -5.88 3.56 -11.79
C VAL A 135 -4.82 4.58 -12.22
N ILE A 136 -3.92 4.99 -11.31
CA ILE A 136 -2.83 5.93 -11.61
C ILE A 136 -1.91 5.35 -12.69
N VAL A 137 -1.51 4.07 -12.53
CA VAL A 137 -0.61 3.39 -13.47
C VAL A 137 -1.24 3.27 -14.86
N ARG A 138 -2.51 2.86 -14.94
CA ARG A 138 -3.24 2.76 -16.20
C ARG A 138 -3.38 4.11 -16.88
N TYR A 139 -3.65 5.17 -16.11
CA TYR A 139 -3.67 6.54 -16.63
C TYR A 139 -2.31 6.95 -17.22
N GLN A 140 -1.21 6.69 -16.51
CA GLN A 140 0.14 7.00 -17.00
C GLN A 140 0.50 6.19 -18.25
N ARG A 141 0.14 4.90 -18.30
CA ARG A 141 0.31 4.06 -19.49
C ARG A 141 -0.53 4.57 -20.67
N LEU A 142 -1.75 5.04 -20.42
CA LEU A 142 -2.65 5.60 -21.44
C LEU A 142 -2.08 6.90 -22.04
N LEU A 143 -1.44 7.75 -21.24
CA LEU A 143 -0.78 8.96 -21.75
C LEU A 143 0.32 8.63 -22.77
N GLY A 144 1.00 7.49 -22.62
CA GLY A 144 1.99 7.00 -23.58
C GLY A 144 3.19 7.92 -23.76
N THR A 145 3.46 8.82 -22.81
CA THR A 145 4.53 9.83 -22.91
C THR A 145 5.88 9.36 -22.39
N HIS A 146 5.90 8.33 -21.54
CA HIS A 146 7.09 7.80 -20.85
C HIS A 146 6.89 6.33 -20.46
N PRO A 147 7.98 5.57 -20.20
CA PRO A 147 7.88 4.23 -19.64
C PRO A 147 7.23 4.23 -18.26
N VAL A 148 6.43 3.20 -17.96
CA VAL A 148 5.72 3.04 -16.67
C VAL A 148 6.09 1.70 -16.07
N TYR A 149 6.40 1.68 -14.77
CA TYR A 149 6.64 0.46 -14.01
C TYR A 149 5.88 0.51 -12.68
N PHE A 150 5.20 -0.58 -12.34
CA PHE A 150 4.37 -0.71 -11.15
C PHE A 150 4.77 -1.94 -10.35
N VAL A 151 5.28 -1.71 -9.13
CA VAL A 151 5.68 -2.77 -8.21
C VAL A 151 4.74 -2.83 -7.02
N THR A 152 4.31 -4.04 -6.68
CA THR A 152 3.64 -4.37 -5.42
C THR A 152 4.32 -5.59 -4.80
N GLY A 153 3.82 -6.11 -3.68
CA GLY A 153 4.44 -7.28 -3.05
C GLY A 153 3.89 -7.68 -1.70
N ALA A 154 4.71 -8.48 -1.01
CA ALA A 154 4.42 -9.03 0.31
C ALA A 154 5.63 -8.93 1.24
N ASP A 155 5.35 -8.49 2.47
CA ASP A 155 6.28 -8.53 3.60
C ASP A 155 6.06 -9.84 4.38
N GLU A 156 7.10 -10.67 4.36
CA GLU A 156 7.06 -12.05 4.77
C GLU A 156 7.98 -12.36 5.96
N HIS A 157 8.55 -11.36 6.63
CA HIS A 157 9.46 -11.56 7.76
C HIS A 157 8.92 -10.96 9.08
N GLY A 158 9.53 -11.35 10.21
CA GLY A 158 9.18 -10.81 11.52
C GLY A 158 8.51 -11.82 12.47
N GLN A 159 8.37 -11.39 13.72
CA GLN A 159 7.99 -12.27 14.84
C GLN A 159 6.54 -12.73 14.74
N LYS A 160 5.59 -11.87 14.36
CA LYS A 160 4.17 -12.26 14.22
C LYS A 160 3.95 -13.38 13.20
N ILE A 161 4.69 -13.42 12.10
CA ILE A 161 4.58 -14.51 11.11
C ILE A 161 5.07 -15.82 11.73
N ALA A 162 6.22 -15.79 12.42
CA ALA A 162 6.74 -16.97 13.12
C ALA A 162 5.76 -17.48 14.19
N GLN A 163 5.12 -16.57 14.94
CA GLN A 163 4.09 -16.93 15.92
C GLN A 163 2.84 -17.52 15.26
N THR A 164 2.34 -16.89 14.19
CA THR A 164 1.16 -17.37 13.44
C THR A 164 1.40 -18.78 12.89
N ALA A 165 2.62 -19.05 12.41
CA ALA A 165 3.01 -20.37 11.93
C ALA A 165 3.05 -21.40 13.07
N ALA A 166 3.66 -21.05 14.21
CA ALA A 166 3.70 -21.92 15.38
C ALA A 166 2.29 -22.26 15.90
N ASP A 167 1.40 -21.27 16.01
CA ASP A 167 0.02 -21.46 16.45
C ASP A 167 -0.78 -22.36 15.49
N ALA A 168 -0.44 -22.33 14.20
CA ALA A 168 -1.04 -23.18 13.17
C ALA A 168 -0.33 -24.53 12.98
N GLY A 169 0.74 -24.83 13.73
CA GLY A 169 1.55 -26.03 13.56
C GLY A 169 2.26 -26.12 12.20
N LYS A 170 2.58 -24.99 11.57
CA LYS A 170 3.24 -24.86 10.27
C LYS A 170 4.62 -24.24 10.40
N VAL A 171 5.44 -24.35 9.35
CA VAL A 171 6.66 -23.53 9.25
C VAL A 171 6.33 -22.14 8.68
N PRO A 172 7.09 -21.08 9.00
CA PRO A 172 6.76 -19.71 8.59
C PRO A 172 6.56 -19.51 7.09
N ILE A 173 7.34 -20.19 6.25
CA ILE A 173 7.22 -20.07 4.79
C ILE A 173 5.87 -20.56 4.28
N ASP A 174 5.27 -21.59 4.88
CA ASP A 174 3.96 -22.12 4.46
C ASP A 174 2.84 -21.09 4.71
N ILE A 175 2.95 -20.32 5.80
CA ILE A 175 2.03 -19.22 6.09
C ILE A 175 2.20 -18.09 5.07
N CYS A 176 3.46 -17.76 4.74
CA CYS A 176 3.76 -16.74 3.75
C CYS A 176 3.22 -17.13 2.37
N ASP A 177 3.52 -18.34 1.89
CA ASP A 177 3.05 -18.86 0.59
C ASP A 177 1.52 -18.84 0.49
N GLN A 178 0.82 -19.24 1.56
CA GLN A 178 -0.64 -19.20 1.62
C GLN A 178 -1.18 -17.78 1.47
N TYR A 179 -0.70 -16.84 2.28
CA TYR A 179 -1.24 -15.47 2.27
C TYR A 179 -0.80 -14.66 1.05
N VAL A 180 0.42 -14.85 0.55
CA VAL A 180 0.86 -14.30 -0.74
C VAL A 180 -0.09 -14.73 -1.84
N THR A 181 -0.42 -16.02 -1.91
CA THR A 181 -1.39 -16.52 -2.88
C THR A 181 -2.72 -15.78 -2.73
N GLY A 182 -3.24 -15.63 -1.51
CA GLY A 182 -4.47 -14.88 -1.28
C GLY A 182 -4.43 -13.42 -1.74
N PHE A 183 -3.31 -12.71 -1.54
CA PHE A 183 -3.13 -11.34 -2.04
C PHE A 183 -3.05 -11.28 -3.57
N GLN A 184 -2.31 -12.20 -4.19
CA GLN A 184 -2.20 -12.27 -5.65
C GLN A 184 -3.54 -12.61 -6.29
N VAL A 185 -4.31 -13.52 -5.71
CA VAL A 185 -5.66 -13.84 -6.17
C VAL A 185 -6.59 -12.63 -6.06
N LEU A 186 -6.52 -11.86 -4.97
CA LEU A 186 -7.28 -10.60 -4.87
C LEU A 186 -6.88 -9.64 -6.00
N ASN A 187 -5.58 -9.44 -6.23
CA ASN A 187 -5.07 -8.60 -7.31
C ASN A 187 -5.56 -9.05 -8.69
N GLN A 188 -5.55 -10.36 -8.96
CA GLN A 188 -6.09 -10.95 -10.18
C GLN A 188 -7.60 -10.68 -10.32
N ARG A 189 -8.38 -10.89 -9.25
CA ARG A 189 -9.84 -10.65 -9.26
C ARG A 189 -10.22 -9.20 -9.48
N ILE A 190 -9.42 -8.26 -8.99
CA ILE A 190 -9.64 -6.82 -9.19
C ILE A 190 -8.82 -6.25 -10.36
N LEU A 191 -8.26 -7.12 -11.21
CA LEU A 191 -7.55 -6.76 -12.45
C LEU A 191 -6.36 -5.80 -12.26
N ILE A 192 -5.62 -5.95 -11.17
CA ILE A 192 -4.38 -5.18 -10.93
C ILE A 192 -3.32 -5.59 -11.95
N ALA A 193 -2.78 -4.62 -12.68
CA ALA A 193 -1.78 -4.84 -13.72
C ALA A 193 -0.38 -4.36 -13.26
N ASN A 194 0.11 -4.91 -12.15
CA ASN A 194 1.49 -4.68 -11.69
C ASN A 194 2.50 -5.41 -12.59
N ASP A 195 3.67 -4.81 -12.78
CA ASP A 195 4.75 -5.35 -13.61
C ASP A 195 5.65 -6.32 -12.83
N ASP A 196 5.68 -6.21 -11.50
CA ASP A 196 6.39 -7.13 -10.62
C ASP A 196 5.66 -7.29 -9.29
N TYR A 197 5.88 -8.44 -8.65
CA TYR A 197 5.41 -8.77 -7.31
C TYR A 197 6.60 -9.21 -6.45
N VAL A 198 7.06 -8.32 -5.58
CA VAL A 198 8.23 -8.59 -4.72
C VAL A 198 7.81 -9.39 -3.49
N ARG A 199 8.52 -10.49 -3.24
CA ARG A 199 8.43 -11.32 -2.04
C ARG A 199 9.71 -11.17 -1.23
N THR A 200 9.63 -10.77 0.05
CA THR A 200 10.84 -10.55 0.86
C THR A 200 11.59 -11.85 1.15
N THR A 201 10.92 -13.01 1.09
CA THR A 201 11.59 -14.32 1.21
C THR A 201 12.44 -14.70 -0.02
N SER A 202 12.29 -13.99 -1.15
CA SER A 202 13.00 -14.30 -2.38
C SER A 202 14.51 -14.05 -2.29
N ALA A 203 15.31 -14.84 -3.02
CA ALA A 203 16.76 -14.70 -3.03
C ALA A 203 17.21 -13.31 -3.54
N ARG A 204 16.55 -12.77 -4.58
CA ARG A 204 16.84 -11.45 -5.14
C ARG A 204 16.66 -10.33 -4.10
N HIS A 205 15.62 -10.44 -3.26
CA HIS A 205 15.35 -9.46 -2.22
C HIS A 205 16.39 -9.54 -1.10
N LYS A 206 16.66 -10.75 -0.60
CA LYS A 206 17.68 -10.99 0.45
C LYS A 206 19.03 -10.41 0.08
N GLN A 207 19.48 -10.68 -1.15
CA GLN A 207 20.74 -10.15 -1.66
C GLN A 207 20.73 -8.62 -1.75
N LEU A 208 19.62 -8.01 -2.19
CA LEU A 208 19.50 -6.56 -2.27
C LEU A 208 19.50 -5.90 -0.89
N ALA A 209 18.71 -6.42 0.06
CA ALA A 209 18.67 -5.91 1.43
C ALA A 209 20.05 -5.98 2.12
N GLN A 210 20.77 -7.09 1.94
CA GLN A 210 22.15 -7.23 2.41
C GLN A 210 23.12 -6.25 1.75
N THR A 211 22.92 -5.93 0.47
CA THR A 211 23.73 -4.91 -0.22
C THR A 211 23.44 -3.50 0.29
N LEU A 212 22.17 -3.18 0.54
CA LEU A 212 21.78 -1.90 1.12
C LEU A 212 22.37 -1.73 2.53
N TRP A 213 22.27 -2.78 3.35
CA TRP A 213 22.88 -2.82 4.68
C TRP A 213 24.39 -2.55 4.61
N GLN A 214 25.10 -3.25 3.72
CA GLN A 214 26.54 -3.09 3.58
C GLN A 214 26.91 -1.66 3.18
N ARG A 215 26.14 -1.01 2.29
CA ARG A 215 26.38 0.40 1.94
C ARG A 215 26.23 1.36 3.12
N CYS A 216 25.20 1.18 3.93
CA CYS A 216 25.02 2.00 5.14
C CYS A 216 26.16 1.75 6.15
N ALA A 217 26.65 0.52 6.24
CA ALA A 217 27.80 0.20 7.08
C ALA A 217 29.11 0.81 6.56
N ASP A 218 29.35 0.75 5.25
CA ASP A 218 30.52 1.35 4.58
C ASP A 218 30.53 2.88 4.75
N ALA A 219 29.34 3.50 4.88
CA ALA A 219 29.18 4.92 5.22
C ALA A 219 29.46 5.24 6.71
N GLY A 220 29.74 4.22 7.54
CA GLY A 220 30.03 4.35 8.97
C GLY A 220 28.79 4.55 9.83
N ASP A 221 27.60 4.21 9.31
CA ASP A 221 26.31 4.50 9.94
C ASP A 221 25.66 3.32 10.64
N ILE A 222 26.30 2.15 10.62
CA ILE A 222 25.86 0.98 11.38
C ILE A 222 26.88 0.69 12.48
N TYR A 223 26.40 0.59 13.72
CA TYR A 223 27.22 0.25 14.88
C TYR A 223 26.47 -0.72 15.80
N LEU A 224 27.20 -1.46 16.62
CA LEU A 224 26.61 -2.42 17.56
C LEU A 224 26.46 -1.75 18.92
N ASP A 225 25.30 -1.92 19.56
CA ASP A 225 25.03 -1.44 20.91
C ASP A 225 23.98 -2.34 21.59
N THR A 226 23.69 -2.08 22.86
CA THR A 226 22.61 -2.75 23.59
C THR A 226 21.38 -1.86 23.60
N TYR A 227 20.29 -2.34 23.00
CA TYR A 227 19.00 -1.70 23.14
C TYR A 227 18.40 -2.10 24.50
N SER A 228 18.00 -1.12 25.32
CA SER A 228 17.19 -1.32 26.52
C SER A 228 15.96 -0.42 26.44
N GLY A 229 14.76 -1.00 26.53
CA GLY A 229 13.52 -0.21 26.46
C GLY A 229 12.24 -1.03 26.56
N TRP A 230 11.11 -0.33 26.42
CA TRP A 230 9.78 -0.94 26.49
C TRP A 230 9.30 -1.33 25.09
N TYR A 231 8.87 -2.57 24.91
CA TYR A 231 8.42 -3.12 23.64
C TYR A 231 6.91 -3.37 23.67
N ASN A 232 6.21 -2.80 22.68
CA ASN A 232 4.82 -3.12 22.41
C ASN A 232 4.75 -4.30 21.44
N VAL A 233 4.45 -5.49 21.98
CA VAL A 233 4.38 -6.74 21.21
C VAL A 233 3.33 -6.68 20.10
N ARG A 234 2.23 -5.95 20.30
CA ARG A 234 1.15 -5.87 19.31
C ARG A 234 1.54 -5.02 18.11
N GLU A 235 2.13 -3.86 18.37
CA GLU A 235 2.57 -2.92 17.33
C GLU A 235 3.95 -3.27 16.76
N GLU A 236 4.66 -4.23 17.36
CA GLU A 236 6.06 -4.57 17.03
C GLU A 236 6.99 -3.34 17.01
N THR A 237 6.71 -2.41 17.92
CA THR A 237 7.47 -1.16 18.06
C THR A 237 7.98 -1.01 19.47
N PHE A 238 9.15 -0.40 19.56
CA PHE A 238 9.66 0.12 20.81
C PHE A 238 8.96 1.43 21.17
N VAL A 239 8.87 1.65 22.47
CA VAL A 239 8.26 2.79 23.13
C VAL A 239 9.34 3.39 24.02
N THR A 240 9.52 4.70 23.96
CA THR A 240 10.50 5.37 24.83
C THR A 240 10.07 5.26 26.30
N ASP A 241 10.98 5.38 27.26
CA ASP A 241 10.62 5.36 28.68
C ASP A 241 9.56 6.40 29.05
N MET A 242 9.64 7.59 28.43
CA MET A 242 8.67 8.66 28.65
C MET A 242 7.28 8.30 28.13
N GLU A 243 7.20 7.76 26.91
CA GLU A 243 5.93 7.28 26.34
C GLU A 243 5.39 6.08 27.13
N ALA A 244 6.24 5.16 27.57
CA ALA A 244 5.85 4.01 28.37
C ALA A 244 5.25 4.46 29.71
N GLN A 245 5.84 5.48 30.36
CA GLN A 245 5.29 6.10 31.56
C GLN A 245 3.91 6.75 31.30
N GLN A 246 3.76 7.48 30.18
CA GLN A 246 2.48 8.10 29.81
C GLN A 246 1.39 7.05 29.54
N LEU A 247 1.77 5.88 29.05
CA LEU A 247 0.88 4.77 28.77
C LEU A 247 0.64 3.84 29.98
N ASP A 248 1.13 4.21 31.17
CA ASP A 248 1.11 3.33 32.36
C ASP A 248 1.67 1.92 32.06
N TYR A 249 2.72 1.90 31.23
CA TYR A 249 3.42 0.71 30.76
C TYR A 249 2.50 -0.32 30.09
N LYS A 250 1.45 0.12 29.39
CA LYS A 250 0.50 -0.75 28.67
C LYS A 250 0.25 -0.28 27.24
N ASP A 251 -0.03 -1.22 26.34
CA ASP A 251 -0.55 -0.89 25.01
C ASP A 251 -1.92 -0.20 25.15
N PRO A 252 -2.12 1.03 24.65
CA PRO A 252 -3.34 1.81 24.89
C PRO A 252 -4.60 1.19 24.29
N THR A 253 -4.44 0.26 23.34
CA THR A 253 -5.59 -0.32 22.64
C THR A 253 -5.97 -1.69 23.18
N SER A 254 -5.01 -2.55 23.54
CA SER A 254 -5.25 -3.89 24.08
C SER A 254 -5.18 -3.95 25.61
N GLY A 255 -4.55 -2.96 26.26
CA GLY A 255 -4.31 -2.95 27.70
C GLY A 255 -3.22 -3.91 28.17
N LEU A 256 -2.55 -4.63 27.24
CA LEU A 256 -1.47 -5.57 27.58
C LEU A 256 -0.23 -4.82 28.05
N PRO A 257 0.51 -5.33 29.05
CA PRO A 257 1.72 -4.68 29.54
C PRO A 257 2.81 -4.64 28.46
N LEU A 258 3.50 -3.50 28.37
CA LEU A 258 4.74 -3.38 27.61
C LEU A 258 5.81 -4.28 28.24
N LYS A 259 6.65 -4.89 27.41
CA LYS A 259 7.75 -5.74 27.90
C LYS A 259 9.03 -4.94 27.96
N GLN A 260 9.74 -4.97 29.09
CA GLN A 260 11.10 -4.48 29.13
C GLN A 260 12.00 -5.48 28.39
N VAL A 261 12.71 -5.01 27.38
CA VAL A 261 13.60 -5.82 26.55
C VAL A 261 14.97 -5.19 26.57
N GLU A 262 15.97 -5.98 26.94
CA GLU A 262 17.38 -5.66 26.75
C GLU A 262 17.93 -6.66 25.73
N GLU A 263 18.33 -6.17 24.56
CA GLU A 263 18.89 -7.02 23.50
C GLU A 263 20.04 -6.32 22.78
N GLU A 264 21.09 -7.08 22.48
CA GLU A 264 22.13 -6.62 21.57
C GLU A 264 21.51 -6.39 20.18
N SER A 265 21.77 -5.22 19.60
CA SER A 265 21.29 -4.85 18.29
C SER A 265 22.28 -3.97 17.55
N TYR A 266 22.34 -4.12 16.23
CA TYR A 266 22.86 -3.10 15.36
C TYR A 266 21.93 -1.90 15.31
N PHE A 267 22.51 -0.71 15.47
CA PHE A 267 21.86 0.57 15.33
C PHE A 267 22.30 1.27 14.06
N PHE A 268 21.35 1.97 13.44
CA PHE A 268 21.56 2.89 12.35
C PHE A 268 21.63 4.32 12.89
N LYS A 269 22.66 5.08 12.49
CA LYS A 269 22.86 6.51 12.81
C LYS A 269 21.86 7.41 12.12
N MET A 270 20.56 7.20 12.38
CA MET A 270 19.47 7.95 11.79
C MET A 270 19.51 9.42 12.20
N SER A 271 19.95 9.72 13.43
CA SER A 271 20.10 11.08 13.95
C SER A 271 20.99 11.98 13.09
N LYS A 272 22.05 11.41 12.49
CA LYS A 272 22.98 12.08 11.57
C LYS A 272 22.27 12.77 10.39
N TYR A 273 21.13 12.23 9.96
CA TYR A 273 20.40 12.68 8.77
C TYR A 273 19.29 13.69 9.07
N HIS A 274 19.07 14.04 10.34
CA HIS A 274 17.94 14.87 10.76
C HIS A 274 17.87 16.21 10.02
N ALA A 275 18.96 16.99 10.04
CA ALA A 275 19.00 18.30 9.38
C ALA A 275 18.80 18.21 7.86
N GLN A 276 19.40 17.21 7.22
CA GLN A 276 19.28 16.99 5.77
C GLN A 276 17.85 16.59 5.39
N LEU A 277 17.21 15.74 6.20
CA LEU A 277 15.83 15.31 5.98
C LEU A 277 14.85 16.48 6.12
N VAL A 278 14.97 17.28 7.18
CA VAL A 278 14.12 18.48 7.38
C VAL A 278 14.25 19.43 6.19
N ALA A 279 15.49 19.75 5.79
CA ALA A 279 15.75 20.61 4.64
C ALA A 279 15.15 20.03 3.34
N HIS A 280 15.19 18.72 3.15
CA HIS A 280 14.57 18.07 1.99
C HIS A 280 13.04 18.23 1.99
N ILE A 281 12.37 17.95 3.11
CA ILE A 281 10.89 18.06 3.21
C ILE A 281 10.44 19.54 3.07
N GLU A 282 11.23 20.49 3.57
CA GLU A 282 10.96 21.92 3.43
C GLU A 282 11.11 22.40 1.99
N SER A 283 12.17 21.98 1.29
CA SER A 283 12.46 22.41 -0.10
C SER A 283 11.65 21.66 -1.16
N ASN A 284 11.03 20.52 -0.82
CA ASN A 284 10.23 19.71 -1.72
C ASN A 284 8.81 19.55 -1.14
N PRO A 285 7.92 20.55 -1.29
CA PRO A 285 6.58 20.51 -0.69
C PRO A 285 5.72 19.33 -1.17
N GLU A 286 5.97 18.83 -2.39
CA GLU A 286 5.27 17.68 -2.97
C GLU A 286 5.78 16.32 -2.49
N PHE A 287 6.88 16.28 -1.71
CA PHE A 287 7.49 15.02 -1.27
C PHE A 287 6.57 14.21 -0.36
N ILE A 288 5.75 14.85 0.48
CA ILE A 288 4.79 14.18 1.36
C ILE A 288 3.40 14.75 1.07
N GLN A 289 2.47 13.90 0.63
CA GLN A 289 1.11 14.29 0.30
C GLN A 289 0.08 13.39 1.00
N PRO A 290 -1.09 13.93 1.40
CA PRO A 290 -1.47 15.35 1.37
C PRO A 290 -0.70 16.24 2.37
N ASP A 291 -0.75 17.57 2.21
CA ASP A 291 -0.05 18.57 3.04
C ASP A 291 -0.23 18.37 4.57
N ALA A 292 -1.39 17.87 5.00
CA ALA A 292 -1.64 17.58 6.41
C ALA A 292 -0.63 16.57 6.98
N HIS A 293 -0.25 15.54 6.20
CA HIS A 293 0.75 14.56 6.59
C HIS A 293 2.16 15.14 6.60
N ARG A 294 2.48 15.99 5.63
CA ARG A 294 3.74 16.75 5.62
C ARG A 294 3.89 17.59 6.88
N ASN A 295 2.86 18.36 7.23
CA ASN A 295 2.86 19.23 8.40
C ASN A 295 3.01 18.43 9.71
N GLN A 296 2.36 17.25 9.81
CA GLN A 296 2.52 16.35 10.95
C GLN A 296 3.96 15.86 11.10
N ILE A 297 4.60 15.44 10.01
CA ILE A 297 5.98 14.94 10.03
C ILE A 297 6.96 16.06 10.36
N LEU A 298 6.83 17.23 9.74
CA LEU A 298 7.68 18.39 10.06
C LEU A 298 7.50 18.83 11.51
N ALA A 299 6.27 18.94 12.00
CA ALA A 299 6.02 19.33 13.39
C ALA A 299 6.72 18.38 14.38
N ARG A 300 6.66 17.06 14.13
CA ARG A 300 7.39 16.07 14.93
C ARG A 300 8.91 16.24 14.83
N LEU A 301 9.45 16.38 13.61
CA LEU A 301 10.90 16.56 13.39
C LEU A 301 11.45 17.89 13.95
N HIS A 302 10.63 18.93 14.11
CA HIS A 302 11.05 20.18 14.74
C HIS A 302 10.93 20.14 16.27
N THR A 303 10.08 19.28 16.82
CA THR A 303 9.84 19.17 18.27
C THR A 303 10.78 18.16 18.91
N ASP A 304 10.99 17.02 18.26
CA ASP A 304 11.76 15.90 18.78
C ASP A 304 13.09 15.74 18.02
N GLU A 305 14.16 15.46 18.75
CA GLU A 305 15.41 15.02 18.14
C GLU A 305 15.25 13.62 17.54
N LEU A 306 15.71 13.45 16.30
CA LEU A 306 15.70 12.16 15.63
C LEU A 306 16.74 11.25 16.29
N ARG A 307 16.31 10.15 16.88
CA ARG A 307 17.19 9.17 17.55
C ARG A 307 17.71 8.11 16.58
N ASP A 308 18.80 7.45 16.95
CA ASP A 308 19.31 6.30 16.22
C ASP A 308 18.35 5.10 16.31
N LEU A 309 18.30 4.32 15.23
CA LEU A 309 17.29 3.28 15.05
C LEU A 309 17.90 1.90 15.25
N SER A 310 17.31 1.07 16.11
CA SER A 310 17.66 -0.35 16.21
C SER A 310 17.20 -1.11 14.95
N ILE A 311 18.16 -1.56 14.14
CA ILE A 311 17.95 -2.17 12.82
C ILE A 311 18.19 -3.68 12.76
N SER A 312 18.43 -4.35 13.89
CA SER A 312 18.50 -5.83 13.94
C SER A 312 17.82 -6.41 15.18
N ARG A 313 17.62 -7.72 15.21
CA ARG A 313 17.12 -8.47 16.37
C ARG A 313 17.88 -9.77 16.53
N THR A 314 17.99 -10.26 17.76
CA THR A 314 18.59 -11.58 18.10
C THR A 314 17.56 -12.55 18.69
N THR A 315 16.36 -12.07 18.99
CA THR A 315 15.32 -12.79 19.72
C THR A 315 14.45 -13.71 18.86
N PHE A 316 14.55 -13.62 17.52
CA PHE A 316 13.89 -14.51 16.57
C PHE A 316 14.74 -14.69 15.31
N SER A 317 14.49 -15.76 14.55
CA SER A 317 15.28 -16.13 13.37
C SER A 317 14.55 -15.95 12.03
N TRP A 318 13.25 -15.68 12.04
CA TRP A 318 12.47 -15.48 10.81
C TRP A 318 12.64 -14.05 10.26
N GLY A 319 13.74 -13.87 9.51
CA GLY A 319 14.10 -12.61 8.85
C GLY A 319 15.35 -12.77 7.98
N ILE A 320 15.75 -11.68 7.32
CA ILE A 320 16.98 -11.65 6.54
C ILE A 320 18.18 -11.60 7.49
N PRO A 321 19.14 -12.55 7.43
CA PRO A 321 20.34 -12.46 8.25
C PRO A 321 21.18 -11.25 7.81
N VAL A 322 21.81 -10.58 8.78
CA VAL A 322 22.80 -9.53 8.48
C VAL A 322 23.95 -10.10 7.63
N PRO A 323 24.69 -9.27 6.86
CA PRO A 323 25.79 -9.76 6.03
C PRO A 323 26.86 -10.52 6.83
N GLN A 324 27.60 -11.43 6.18
CA GLN A 324 28.51 -12.39 6.85
C GLN A 324 29.67 -11.75 7.64
N ASN A 325 30.01 -10.49 7.35
CA ASN A 325 31.02 -9.71 8.06
C ASN A 325 30.51 -9.08 9.38
N PHE A 326 29.23 -9.26 9.72
CA PHE A 326 28.63 -8.85 10.99
C PHE A 326 28.49 -10.05 11.94
N LYS A 327 28.13 -9.80 13.20
CA LYS A 327 27.88 -10.87 14.18
C LYS A 327 26.76 -11.77 13.68
N ASN A 328 27.02 -13.08 13.74
CA ASN A 328 26.02 -14.11 13.48
C ASN A 328 24.84 -14.01 14.48
N ASN A 329 23.70 -14.60 14.13
CA ASN A 329 22.44 -14.60 14.91
C ASN A 329 21.64 -13.29 14.93
N HIS A 330 22.08 -12.26 14.20
CA HIS A 330 21.25 -11.08 13.95
C HIS A 330 20.41 -11.25 12.69
N VAL A 331 19.11 -10.98 12.80
CA VAL A 331 18.21 -10.75 11.66
C VAL A 331 17.93 -9.27 11.51
N MET A 332 17.78 -8.80 10.28
CA MET A 332 17.41 -7.42 9.98
C MET A 332 16.04 -7.10 10.58
N TYR A 333 15.91 -5.88 11.10
CA TYR A 333 14.64 -5.33 11.50
C TYR A 333 13.73 -5.17 10.28
N VAL A 334 12.45 -5.51 10.46
CA VAL A 334 11.46 -5.63 9.38
C VAL A 334 11.41 -4.40 8.47
N TRP A 335 11.57 -3.17 8.99
CA TRP A 335 11.52 -1.99 8.13
C TRP A 335 12.76 -1.79 7.27
N VAL A 336 13.95 -2.24 7.66
CA VAL A 336 15.13 -2.17 6.77
C VAL A 336 14.98 -3.14 5.60
N ASP A 337 14.48 -4.32 5.90
CA ASP A 337 14.13 -5.38 4.95
C ASP A 337 12.98 -4.92 4.03
N ALA A 338 11.80 -4.69 4.58
CA ALA A 338 10.59 -4.35 3.86
C ALA A 338 10.76 -3.10 2.99
N LEU A 339 11.33 -2.00 3.50
CA LEU A 339 11.51 -0.78 2.69
C LEU A 339 12.45 -0.98 1.49
N SER A 340 13.38 -1.95 1.56
CA SER A 340 14.28 -2.25 0.45
C SER A 340 13.58 -2.92 -0.75
N ASN A 341 12.32 -3.35 -0.60
CA ASN A 341 11.54 -3.94 -1.69
C ASN A 341 11.43 -2.99 -2.92
N TYR A 342 11.37 -1.69 -2.67
CA TYR A 342 11.25 -0.67 -3.72
C TYR A 342 12.47 -0.61 -4.64
N LEU A 343 13.65 -0.99 -4.13
CA LEU A 343 14.87 -1.14 -4.92
C LEU A 343 14.97 -2.54 -5.54
N THR A 344 14.35 -3.55 -4.92
CA THR A 344 14.28 -4.93 -5.41
C THR A 344 13.51 -5.04 -6.70
N GLY A 345 12.33 -4.40 -6.78
CA GLY A 345 11.47 -4.49 -7.96
C GLY A 345 12.15 -4.02 -9.26
N ILE A 346 13.15 -3.15 -9.15
CA ILE A 346 13.88 -2.60 -10.30
C ILE A 346 15.33 -3.10 -10.42
N ASP A 347 15.70 -4.12 -9.64
CA ASP A 347 17.07 -4.65 -9.55
C ASP A 347 18.13 -3.52 -9.44
N TYR A 348 17.93 -2.59 -8.48
CA TYR A 348 18.69 -1.33 -8.43
C TYR A 348 20.22 -1.51 -8.39
N PHE A 349 20.71 -2.60 -7.80
CA PHE A 349 22.14 -2.93 -7.73
C PHE A 349 22.63 -3.87 -8.85
N GLY A 350 21.75 -4.32 -9.75
CA GLY A 350 22.11 -5.10 -10.93
C GLY A 350 22.47 -6.57 -10.65
N HIS A 351 21.90 -7.16 -9.59
CA HIS A 351 22.20 -8.54 -9.19
C HIS A 351 21.57 -9.58 -10.11
N GLN A 352 20.50 -9.22 -10.83
CA GLN A 352 19.74 -10.12 -11.71
C GLN A 352 19.98 -9.83 -13.21
N GLY A 353 20.75 -8.81 -13.54
CA GLY A 353 21.04 -8.43 -14.92
C GLY A 353 19.86 -7.79 -15.67
N THR A 354 18.72 -7.59 -14.99
CA THR A 354 17.50 -6.95 -15.51
C THR A 354 17.47 -5.46 -15.18
N LEU A 355 18.63 -4.81 -15.03
CA LEU A 355 18.80 -3.46 -14.46
C LEU A 355 17.75 -2.44 -14.95
N LEU A 356 16.70 -2.23 -14.15
CA LEU A 356 15.64 -1.23 -14.36
C LEU A 356 15.93 0.04 -13.55
N LYS A 357 17.19 0.26 -13.15
CA LYS A 357 17.63 1.38 -12.31
C LYS A 357 17.22 2.76 -12.83
N SER A 358 16.98 2.92 -14.13
CA SER A 358 16.47 4.16 -14.74
C SER A 358 15.06 4.55 -14.30
N PHE A 359 14.34 3.66 -13.61
CA PHE A 359 13.08 3.96 -12.94
C PHE A 359 13.26 4.58 -11.55
N TRP A 360 14.50 4.63 -11.03
CA TRP A 360 14.80 5.31 -9.76
C TRP A 360 15.28 6.75 -10.00
N PRO A 361 14.88 7.73 -9.17
CA PRO A 361 14.00 7.62 -8.00
C PRO A 361 12.54 7.29 -8.34
N ALA A 362 11.86 6.62 -7.42
CA ALA A 362 10.42 6.35 -7.55
C ALA A 362 9.65 7.66 -7.74
N SER A 363 8.72 7.67 -8.68
CA SER A 363 7.84 8.81 -8.93
C SER A 363 6.86 8.99 -7.77
N VAL A 364 6.31 7.89 -7.26
CA VAL A 364 5.45 7.92 -6.08
C VAL A 364 5.44 6.58 -5.34
N HIS A 365 5.49 6.63 -4.01
CA HIS A 365 5.10 5.55 -3.12
C HIS A 365 3.68 5.79 -2.63
N ILE A 366 2.74 4.90 -2.92
CA ILE A 366 1.37 4.92 -2.40
C ILE A 366 1.32 4.05 -1.14
N ILE A 367 0.88 4.62 -0.02
CA ILE A 367 0.85 3.94 1.27
C ILE A 367 -0.38 4.31 2.09
N GLY A 368 -0.73 3.49 3.08
CA GLY A 368 -1.59 3.88 4.18
C GLY A 368 -0.93 4.90 5.13
N LYS A 369 -1.73 5.83 5.69
CA LYS A 369 -1.21 6.84 6.65
C LYS A 369 -0.60 6.29 7.95
N ASP A 370 -0.87 5.04 8.29
CA ASP A 370 -0.32 4.36 9.47
C ASP A 370 1.17 4.02 9.33
N ILE A 371 1.69 3.97 8.10
CA ILE A 371 3.10 3.67 7.83
C ILE A 371 3.90 4.89 7.34
N LEU A 372 3.35 6.10 7.55
CA LEU A 372 3.91 7.36 7.09
C LEU A 372 5.35 7.59 7.59
N TRP A 373 5.60 7.43 8.90
CA TRP A 373 6.92 7.66 9.50
C TRP A 373 8.01 6.79 8.87
N PHE A 374 7.71 5.53 8.55
CA PHE A 374 8.67 4.63 7.93
C PHE A 374 9.07 5.10 6.53
N HIS A 375 8.13 5.64 5.76
CA HIS A 375 8.35 6.05 4.37
C HIS A 375 8.88 7.48 4.22
N THR A 376 8.63 8.36 5.20
CA THR A 376 9.02 9.77 5.12
C THR A 376 10.18 10.14 6.04
N VAL A 377 10.61 9.22 6.92
CA VAL A 377 11.75 9.44 7.82
C VAL A 377 12.77 8.32 7.72
N ILE A 378 12.40 7.09 8.10
CA ILE A 378 13.35 5.97 8.14
C ILE A 378 13.90 5.65 6.74
N TRP A 379 13.01 5.52 5.75
CA TRP A 379 13.39 5.21 4.38
C TRP A 379 14.31 6.27 3.77
N PRO A 380 13.98 7.57 3.81
CA PRO A 380 14.89 8.61 3.36
C PRO A 380 16.25 8.59 4.04
N CYS A 381 16.33 8.39 5.36
CA CYS A 381 17.62 8.32 6.05
C CYS A 381 18.46 7.12 5.57
N LEU A 382 17.85 5.95 5.36
CA LEU A 382 18.55 4.78 4.79
C LEU A 382 19.08 5.08 3.38
N LEU A 383 18.26 5.70 2.53
CA LEU A 383 18.67 6.09 1.17
C LEU A 383 19.79 7.12 1.17
N LEU A 384 19.72 8.14 2.04
CA LEU A 384 20.77 9.15 2.20
C LEU A 384 22.09 8.53 2.66
N SER A 385 22.06 7.55 3.57
CA SER A 385 23.26 6.80 3.97
C SER A 385 23.84 5.97 2.84
N ALA A 386 23.00 5.29 2.07
CA ALA A 386 23.43 4.48 0.93
C ALA A 386 23.83 5.30 -0.32
N GLY A 387 23.73 6.64 -0.29
CA GLY A 387 24.01 7.52 -1.41
C GLY A 387 23.01 7.37 -2.57
N ILE A 388 21.75 7.07 -2.25
CA ILE A 388 20.67 6.81 -3.21
C ILE A 388 19.71 8.02 -3.23
N PRO A 389 19.30 8.53 -4.41
CA PRO A 389 18.33 9.62 -4.50
C PRO A 389 17.00 9.28 -3.82
N LEU A 390 16.36 10.28 -3.20
CA LEU A 390 15.04 10.12 -2.58
C LEU A 390 13.93 10.05 -3.62
N ALA A 391 12.84 9.35 -3.28
CA ALA A 391 11.62 9.33 -4.10
C ALA A 391 11.07 10.75 -4.29
N HIS A 392 10.37 10.98 -5.40
CA HIS A 392 9.77 12.28 -5.69
C HIS A 392 8.57 12.58 -4.79
N GLN A 393 7.79 11.55 -4.43
CA GLN A 393 6.58 11.70 -3.63
C GLN A 393 6.28 10.44 -2.81
N VAL A 394 5.74 10.66 -1.62
CA VAL A 394 5.05 9.68 -0.78
C VAL A 394 3.62 10.18 -0.61
N PHE A 395 2.66 9.43 -1.16
CA PHE A 395 1.24 9.73 -1.00
C PHE A 395 0.63 8.77 0.03
N ALA A 396 0.17 9.33 1.14
CA ALA A 396 -0.43 8.58 2.23
C ALA A 396 -1.96 8.74 2.22
N HIS A 397 -2.68 7.67 1.91
CA HIS A 397 -4.13 7.68 1.86
C HIS A 397 -4.77 7.41 3.23
N GLY A 398 -6.06 7.75 3.35
CA GLY A 398 -6.88 7.51 4.54
C GLY A 398 -7.25 6.03 4.74
N PHE A 399 -7.96 5.74 5.83
CA PHE A 399 -8.50 4.39 6.07
C PHE A 399 -9.84 4.21 5.35
N VAL A 400 -10.11 2.98 4.91
CA VAL A 400 -11.46 2.55 4.57
C VAL A 400 -12.20 2.26 5.87
N ASN A 401 -13.32 2.95 6.08
CA ASN A 401 -14.13 2.85 7.29
C ASN A 401 -15.38 1.99 7.03
N ASP A 402 -15.97 1.47 8.10
CA ASP A 402 -17.30 0.86 8.09
C ASP A 402 -18.40 1.93 7.88
N ARG A 403 -19.66 1.46 7.85
CA ARG A 403 -20.84 2.32 7.65
C ARG A 403 -20.99 3.37 8.76
N GLU A 404 -20.48 3.08 9.95
CA GLU A 404 -20.50 3.94 11.12
C GLU A 404 -19.28 4.87 11.20
N GLY A 405 -18.40 4.85 10.19
CA GLY A 405 -17.21 5.68 10.11
C GLY A 405 -16.02 5.21 10.97
N LYS A 406 -16.07 3.99 11.51
CA LYS A 406 -14.98 3.39 12.28
C LYS A 406 -14.02 2.65 11.35
N LYS A 407 -12.73 2.63 11.71
CA LYS A 407 -11.74 1.80 11.03
C LYS A 407 -12.20 0.33 11.06
N MET A 408 -12.17 -0.34 9.91
CA MET A 408 -12.46 -1.77 9.86
C MET A 408 -11.38 -2.57 10.61
N SER A 409 -11.79 -3.47 11.48
CA SER A 409 -10.90 -4.41 12.16
C SER A 409 -11.60 -5.74 12.45
N LYS A 410 -10.84 -6.85 12.38
CA LYS A 410 -11.36 -8.18 12.71
C LYS A 410 -11.94 -8.24 14.13
N SER A 411 -11.33 -7.52 15.08
CA SER A 411 -11.78 -7.46 16.47
C SER A 411 -13.15 -6.81 16.65
N LEU A 412 -13.55 -5.90 15.75
CA LEU A 412 -14.84 -5.22 15.81
C LEU A 412 -15.94 -5.95 15.00
N GLY A 413 -15.58 -6.99 14.25
CA GLY A 413 -16.53 -7.74 13.41
C GLY A 413 -17.16 -6.92 12.28
N ASN A 414 -16.58 -5.75 11.97
CA ASN A 414 -17.09 -4.79 10.97
C ASN A 414 -16.34 -4.87 9.63
N VAL A 415 -15.58 -5.95 9.40
CA VAL A 415 -14.78 -6.11 8.18
C VAL A 415 -15.67 -6.49 7.01
N VAL A 416 -15.53 -5.75 5.91
CA VAL A 416 -16.05 -6.15 4.60
C VAL A 416 -14.95 -6.92 3.86
N ASP A 417 -15.16 -8.21 3.60
CA ASP A 417 -14.24 -9.00 2.77
C ASP A 417 -14.41 -8.54 1.30
N PRO A 418 -13.32 -8.15 0.61
CA PRO A 418 -13.41 -7.75 -0.80
C PRO A 418 -13.97 -8.86 -1.70
N HIS A 419 -13.76 -10.14 -1.37
CA HIS A 419 -14.31 -11.26 -2.15
C HIS A 419 -15.83 -11.33 -2.06
N ASP A 420 -16.41 -11.08 -0.87
CA ASP A 420 -17.87 -11.04 -0.70
C ASP A 420 -18.52 -9.94 -1.56
N MET A 421 -17.76 -8.87 -1.86
CA MET A 421 -18.23 -7.80 -2.73
C MET A 421 -18.08 -8.14 -4.20
N LEU A 422 -16.96 -8.74 -4.59
CA LEU A 422 -16.70 -9.19 -5.96
C LEU A 422 -17.57 -10.40 -6.37
N ASP A 423 -18.17 -11.09 -5.41
CA ASP A 423 -19.18 -12.13 -5.67
C ASP A 423 -20.58 -11.53 -5.92
N LYS A 424 -20.81 -10.29 -5.50
CA LYS A 424 -22.11 -9.58 -5.62
C LYS A 424 -22.14 -8.57 -6.77
N PHE A 425 -21.00 -7.95 -7.04
CA PHE A 425 -20.84 -6.91 -8.04
C PHE A 425 -19.72 -7.29 -9.01
N ASP A 426 -19.87 -6.89 -10.26
CA ASP A 426 -18.80 -7.02 -11.23
C ASP A 426 -17.58 -6.19 -10.80
N VAL A 427 -16.41 -6.58 -11.32
CA VAL A 427 -15.13 -5.97 -10.95
C VAL A 427 -15.05 -4.48 -11.26
N ASP A 428 -15.69 -4.01 -12.33
CA ASP A 428 -15.67 -2.60 -12.72
C ASP A 428 -16.53 -1.76 -11.77
N THR A 429 -17.65 -2.30 -11.28
CA THR A 429 -18.46 -1.66 -10.23
C THR A 429 -17.76 -1.65 -8.87
N PHE A 430 -16.95 -2.68 -8.57
CA PHE A 430 -16.19 -2.74 -7.32
C PHE A 430 -15.05 -1.71 -7.26
N ARG A 431 -14.35 -1.52 -8.39
CA ARG A 431 -13.21 -0.60 -8.53
C ARG A 431 -13.64 0.85 -8.60
#